data_AF-A0A1W1VRA1-F1
#
_entry.id   AF-A0A1W1VRA1-F1
#
_cell.length_a   1.000
_cell.length_b   1.000
_cell.length_c   1.000
_cell.angle_alpha   90.00
_cell.angle_beta   90.00
_cell.angle_gamma   90.00
#
_symmetry.space_group_name_H-M   'P 1'
#
loop_
_entity.id
_entity.type
_entity.pdbx_description
1 polymer ?
#
loop_
_entity_poly.entity_id
_entity_poly.type
_entity_poly.pdbx_seq_one_letter_code
_entity_poly.pdbx_strand_id
1 'polypeptide(L)'
;MYLIPRNVKARFEFFPGFGWFELMSVVAGAITGLLLYFAAGLFTHSFFRAVLFIIPPGLVYFVTRPGPDGQSLYTLIRLWRGWIKSQKRYLYITKGG
;
A
#
# COMPACT_ATOMS: atom_id res chain seq x y z
N MET A 1 5.72 9.98 26.26
CA MET A 1 5.31 9.92 24.83
C MET A 1 4.56 11.19 24.51
N TYR A 2 5.13 12.09 23.71
CA TYR A 2 4.47 13.35 23.35
C TYR A 2 3.50 13.05 22.19
N LEU A 3 2.20 13.04 22.49
CA LEU A 3 1.11 12.97 21.51
C LEU A 3 1.06 14.31 20.76
N ILE A 4 1.97 14.54 19.83
CA ILE A 4 1.76 15.63 18.86
C ILE A 4 0.57 15.16 18.01
N PRO A 5 -0.59 15.84 18.06
CA PRO A 5 -1.68 15.48 17.18
C PRO A 5 -1.15 15.60 15.74
N ARG A 6 -1.36 14.55 14.94
CA ARG A 6 -1.00 14.55 13.51
C ARG A 6 -1.52 15.78 12.75
N ASN A 7 -2.56 16.41 13.29
CA ASN A 7 -3.26 17.57 12.78
C ASN A 7 -2.43 18.86 12.65
N VAL A 8 -1.17 18.90 13.11
CA VAL A 8 -0.33 20.12 13.02
C VAL A 8 0.32 20.29 11.63
N LYS A 9 0.37 19.23 10.81
CA LYS A 9 0.78 19.34 9.40
C LYS A 9 -0.47 19.16 8.54
N ALA A 10 -1.10 20.27 8.15
CA ALA A 10 -2.18 20.28 7.17
C ALA A 10 -1.64 19.75 5.83
N ARG A 11 -1.65 18.42 5.67
CA ARG A 11 -1.49 17.76 4.38
C ARG A 11 -2.87 17.62 3.80
N PHE A 12 -3.00 17.74 2.47
CA PHE A 12 -4.27 17.49 1.79
C PHE A 12 -4.67 16.02 2.01
N GLU A 13 -5.54 15.80 2.99
CA GLU A 13 -6.16 14.54 3.36
C GLU A 13 -7.67 14.67 3.11
N PHE A 14 -8.27 13.73 2.39
CA PHE A 14 -9.73 13.70 2.15
C PHE A 14 -10.48 13.24 3.41
N PHE A 15 -9.86 12.33 4.16
CA PHE A 15 -10.26 11.87 5.48
C PHE A 15 -8.99 11.48 6.25
N PRO A 16 -9.02 11.40 7.60
CA PRO A 16 -7.81 11.22 8.40
C PRO A 16 -6.96 10.03 7.92
N GLY A 17 -5.73 10.32 7.49
CA GLY A 17 -4.79 9.34 6.97
C GLY A 17 -4.96 8.95 5.48
N PHE A 18 -5.87 9.56 4.74
CA PHE A 18 -6.04 9.29 3.30
C PHE A 18 -5.79 10.54 2.49
N GLY A 19 -4.59 10.64 1.92
CA GLY A 19 -4.18 11.74 1.06
C GLY A 19 -4.15 11.37 -0.41
N TRP A 20 -3.46 12.21 -1.17
CA TRP A 20 -3.29 12.04 -2.62
C TRP A 20 -2.57 10.76 -3.01
N PHE A 21 -1.57 10.33 -2.24
CA PHE A 21 -0.82 9.11 -2.55
C PHE A 21 -1.73 7.87 -2.44
N GLU A 22 -2.50 7.79 -1.36
CA GLU A 22 -3.46 6.71 -1.14
C GLU A 22 -4.52 6.73 -2.24
N LEU A 23 -5.10 7.89 -2.58
CA LEU A 23 -6.06 8.01 -3.67
C LEU A 23 -5.49 7.51 -5.01
N MET A 24 -4.31 8.00 -5.41
CA MET A 24 -3.68 7.59 -6.67
C MET A 24 -3.36 6.09 -6.68
N SER A 25 -2.98 5.52 -5.55
CA SER A 25 -2.76 4.08 -5.43
C SER A 25 -4.04 3.28 -5.66
N VAL A 26 -5.16 3.69 -5.08
CA VAL A 26 -6.47 3.04 -5.29
C VAL A 26 -6.92 3.17 -6.74
N VAL A 27 -6.72 4.34 -7.36
CA VAL A 27 -7.02 4.54 -8.79
C VAL A 27 -6.17 3.62 -9.66
N ALA A 28 -4.88 3.48 -9.39
CA ALA A 28 -4.01 2.53 -10.10
C ALA A 28 -4.48 1.07 -9.91
N GLY A 29 -4.94 0.71 -8.72
CA GLY A 29 -5.57 -0.58 -8.46
C GLY A 29 -6.86 -0.78 -9.27
N ALA A 30 -7.71 0.23 -9.36
CA ALA A 30 -8.95 0.18 -10.13
C ALA A 30 -8.69 0.02 -11.64
N ILE A 31 -7.71 0.76 -12.18
CA ILE A 31 -7.25 0.61 -13.57
C ILE A 31 -6.76 -0.82 -13.80
N THR A 32 -5.95 -1.35 -12.87
CA THR A 32 -5.45 -2.73 -12.96
C THR A 32 -6.61 -3.73 -12.96
N GLY A 33 -7.59 -3.57 -12.08
CA GLY A 33 -8.80 -4.41 -12.05
C GLY A 33 -9.62 -4.31 -13.33
N LEU A 34 -9.73 -3.11 -13.92
CA LEU A 34 -10.42 -2.90 -15.18
C LEU A 34 -9.73 -3.64 -16.33
N LEU A 35 -8.40 -3.55 -16.41
CA LEU A 35 -7.62 -4.28 -17.40
C LEU A 35 -7.79 -5.79 -17.24
N LEU A 36 -7.76 -6.31 -16.01
CA LEU A 36 -8.00 -7.73 -15.74
C LEU A 36 -9.42 -8.16 -16.12
N TYR A 37 -10.42 -7.32 -15.87
CA TYR A 37 -11.80 -7.57 -16.26
C TYR A 37 -11.94 -7.69 -17.79
N PHE A 38 -11.37 -6.75 -18.55
CA PHE A 38 -11.39 -6.80 -20.02
C PHE A 38 -10.54 -7.93 -20.59
N ALA A 39 -9.39 -8.25 -20.00
CA ALA A 39 -8.56 -9.37 -20.41
C ALA A 39 -9.28 -10.71 -20.20
N ALA A 40 -9.88 -10.91 -19.03
CA ALA A 40 -10.76 -12.05 -18.79
C ALA A 40 -11.95 -12.03 -19.76
N GLY A 41 -12.40 -10.83 -20.17
CA GLY A 41 -13.36 -10.50 -21.24
C GLY A 41 -13.28 -11.46 -22.42
N LEU A 42 -12.06 -11.65 -22.91
CA LEU A 42 -11.73 -12.41 -24.10
C LEU A 42 -11.95 -13.93 -23.97
N PHE A 43 -12.03 -14.46 -22.74
CA PHE A 43 -12.03 -15.91 -22.51
C PHE A 43 -13.33 -16.49 -21.90
N THR A 44 -14.11 -15.75 -21.11
CA THR A 44 -15.25 -16.36 -20.38
C THR A 44 -16.32 -15.40 -19.89
N HIS A 45 -17.55 -15.40 -20.43
CA HIS A 45 -18.68 -14.49 -20.10
C HIS A 45 -19.33 -14.63 -18.72
N SER A 46 -18.56 -15.04 -17.71
CA SER A 46 -19.06 -15.32 -16.37
C SER A 46 -19.18 -14.07 -15.47
N PHE A 47 -20.09 -14.13 -14.50
CA PHE A 47 -20.20 -13.12 -13.43
C PHE A 47 -18.93 -13.01 -12.58
N PHE A 48 -18.15 -14.09 -12.44
CA PHE A 48 -16.91 -14.10 -11.66
C PHE A 48 -15.85 -13.11 -12.15
N ARG A 49 -15.95 -12.63 -13.40
CA ARG A 49 -15.09 -11.53 -13.91
C ARG A 49 -15.16 -10.28 -13.03
N ALA A 50 -16.34 -9.95 -12.49
CA ALA A 50 -16.54 -8.75 -11.69
C ALA A 50 -15.69 -8.76 -10.41
N VAL A 51 -15.38 -9.95 -9.89
CA VAL A 51 -14.48 -10.13 -8.76
C VAL A 51 -13.07 -9.65 -9.09
N LEU A 52 -12.59 -9.87 -10.33
CA LEU A 52 -11.28 -9.40 -10.80
C LEU A 52 -11.19 -7.87 -10.92
N PHE A 53 -12.33 -7.19 -11.07
CA PHE A 53 -12.37 -5.73 -11.05
C PHE A 53 -12.27 -5.18 -9.62
N ILE A 54 -12.94 -5.82 -8.66
CA ILE A 54 -13.09 -5.31 -7.29
C ILE A 54 -11.87 -5.63 -6.41
N ILE A 55 -11.28 -6.82 -6.57
CA ILE A 55 -10.17 -7.27 -5.72
C ILE A 55 -8.96 -6.32 -5.78
N PRO A 56 -8.44 -5.91 -6.96
CA PRO A 56 -7.24 -5.09 -7.03
C PRO A 56 -7.33 -3.73 -6.32
N PRO A 57 -8.36 -2.87 -6.55
CA PRO A 57 -8.48 -1.62 -5.80
C PRO A 57 -8.68 -1.86 -4.29
N GLY A 58 -9.43 -2.89 -3.91
CA GLY A 58 -9.62 -3.25 -2.50
C GLY A 58 -8.32 -3.66 -1.80
N LEU A 59 -7.48 -4.46 -2.47
CA LEU A 59 -6.16 -4.85 -1.98
C LEU A 59 -5.24 -3.64 -1.84
N VAL A 60 -5.21 -2.77 -2.85
CA VAL A 60 -4.35 -1.57 -2.78
C VAL A 60 -4.79 -0.66 -1.65
N TYR A 61 -6.10 -0.42 -1.52
CA TYR A 61 -6.65 0.35 -0.40
C TYR A 61 -6.25 -0.25 0.96
N PHE A 62 -6.37 -1.56 1.12
CA PHE A 62 -5.98 -2.23 2.36
C PHE A 62 -4.48 -2.07 2.67
N VAL A 63 -3.63 -2.16 1.65
CA VAL A 63 -2.17 -2.05 1.81
C VAL A 63 -1.73 -0.61 2.10
N THR A 64 -2.40 0.39 1.54
CA THR A 64 -2.00 1.80 1.65
C THR A 64 -2.71 2.56 2.77
N ARG A 65 -3.85 2.07 3.26
CA ARG A 65 -4.55 2.67 4.41
C ARG A 65 -3.64 2.69 5.64
N PRO A 66 -3.47 3.85 6.31
CA PRO A 66 -2.71 3.92 7.56
C PRO A 66 -3.52 3.34 8.74
N GLY A 67 -2.79 2.66 9.64
CA GLY A 67 -3.30 2.17 10.90
C GLY A 67 -3.41 3.25 11.99
N PRO A 68 -3.79 2.87 13.23
CA PRO A 68 -3.90 3.78 14.38
C PRO A 68 -2.56 4.43 14.79
N ASP A 69 -1.47 3.71 14.57
CA ASP A 69 -0.08 4.15 14.70
C ASP A 69 0.35 5.06 13.55
N GLY A 70 -0.48 5.10 12.51
CA GLY A 70 -0.32 5.96 11.37
C GLY A 70 0.63 5.44 10.29
N GLN A 71 1.17 4.24 10.46
CA GLN A 71 1.92 3.55 9.43
C GLN A 71 0.95 2.71 8.59
N SER A 72 1.19 2.62 7.29
CA SER A 72 0.47 1.69 6.41
C SER A 72 1.25 0.38 6.28
N LEU A 73 0.56 -0.68 5.85
CA LEU A 73 1.19 -1.96 5.51
C LEU A 73 2.29 -1.77 4.46
N TYR A 74 2.07 -0.87 3.49
CA TYR A 74 3.10 -0.45 2.55
C TYR A 74 4.37 0.05 3.25
N THR A 75 4.24 0.93 4.24
CA THR A 75 5.40 1.46 4.98
C THR A 75 6.12 0.37 5.77
N LEU A 76 5.37 -0.53 6.43
CA LEU A 76 5.93 -1.69 7.14
C LEU A 76 6.72 -2.61 6.20
N ILE A 77 6.16 -2.94 5.03
CA ILE A 77 6.83 -3.75 4.00
C ILE A 77 8.12 -3.06 3.52
N ARG A 78 8.08 -1.74 3.29
CA ARG A 78 9.25 -0.95 2.88
C ARG A 78 10.34 -0.95 3.95
N LEU A 79 9.96 -0.75 5.22
CA LEU A 79 10.88 -0.78 6.36
C LEU A 79 11.52 -2.16 6.52
N TRP A 80 10.73 -3.22 6.43
CA TRP A 80 11.20 -4.60 6.48
C TRP A 80 12.19 -4.92 5.35
N ARG A 81 11.89 -4.52 4.11
CA ARG A 81 12.82 -4.65 2.97
C ARG A 81 14.12 -3.88 3.19
N GLY A 82 14.05 -2.69 3.76
CA GLY A 82 15.22 -1.89 4.14
C GLY A 82 16.05 -2.60 5.21
N TRP A 83 15.38 -3.14 6.23
CA TRP A 83 16.00 -3.89 7.32
C TRP A 83 16.76 -5.11 6.79
N ILE A 84 16.14 -5.97 5.96
CA ILE A 84 16.80 -7.14 5.36
C ILE A 84 18.09 -6.75 4.63
N LYS A 85 18.07 -5.66 3.86
CA LYS A 85 19.27 -5.17 3.15
C LYS A 85 20.34 -4.67 4.12
N SER A 86 19.95 -3.97 5.18
CA SER A 86 20.88 -3.42 6.18
C SER A 86 21.45 -4.46 7.14
N GLN A 87 20.76 -5.59 7.39
CA GLN A 87 21.27 -6.68 8.24
C GLN A 87 22.64 -7.17 7.75
N LYS A 88 22.86 -7.22 6.43
CA LYS A 88 24.18 -7.54 5.86
C LYS A 88 25.25 -6.56 6.36
N ARG A 89 24.98 -5.25 6.38
CA ARG A 89 25.96 -4.23 6.79
C ARG A 89 26.38 -4.37 8.25
N TYR A 90 25.45 -4.67 9.15
CA TYR A 90 25.75 -4.82 10.58
C TYR A 90 26.43 -6.15 10.91
N LEU A 91 26.08 -7.24 10.21
CA LEU A 91 26.73 -8.55 10.40
C LEU A 91 28.20 -8.58 9.93
N TYR A 92 28.59 -7.73 8.96
CA TYR A 92 29.98 -7.64 8.50
C TYR A 92 30.87 -6.78 9.40
N ILE A 93 30.33 -5.79 10.10
CA ILE A 93 31.11 -4.95 11.03
C ILE A 93 31.51 -5.75 12.29
N THR A 94 30.69 -6.71 12.73
CA THR A 94 30.99 -7.56 13.90
C THR A 94 32.01 -8.67 13.63
N LYS A 95 32.30 -9.02 12.38
CA LYS A 95 33.30 -10.07 12.04
C LYS A 95 34.72 -9.56 11.78
N GLY A 96 34.95 -8.25 11.89
CA GLY A 96 36.25 -7.62 11.63
C GLY A 96 36.81 -6.82 12.82
N GLY A 97 36.43 -7.20 14.04
CA GLY A 97 37.00 -6.67 15.29
C GLY A 97 37.84 -7.71 16.00
#